data_AF-A0A179UKC8-F1
#
_entry.id   AF-A0A179UKC8-F1
#
_cell.length_a   1.000
_cell.length_b   1.000
_cell.length_c   1.000
_cell.angle_alpha   90.00
_cell.angle_beta   90.00
_cell.angle_gamma   90.00
#
_symmetry.space_group_name_H-M   'P 1'
#
loop_
_entity.id
_entity.type
_entity.pdbx_description
1 polymer ?
#
loop_
_entity_poly.entity_id
_entity_poly.type
_entity_poly.pdbx_seq_one_letter_code
_entity_poly.pdbx_strand_id
1 'polypeptide(L)'
;MDETATMPRPTAPSTSPGPDSITQEGEASAPSTDLAVANPADTSLTTTTKDPTDAEKKTKKIIRRKRRPARPQVDPATVKSEPPPQTGTIFNIWYNKWSGGDREDKYLSQEPAPSRCSIARDSGYTRADKVRGSYFCLFFARGLCPKGHECDYLHRLPGLHDLFNPNVDCFGRDKHSDYRDDMGGVGSFMRQNRTLYIGRIHVSDDIEEIVARHFAEWGQVERIRVLNSRGVAFVTYTNEANSQFAKEAMSHQSLDHNEVLNVRWATVDPNPLAQKRDAQRIEEQAAEAVRKALPAEFVAELEGRDPEARKRKKIEGSFGLSGYEPPDEVWYARTRELEQGKATQQIEPPAEGRLIEDVPAEVPQQQATSGGGILSGSTLSALNGFTGGSFTTKPSAPVSSGPLVAYDSDDSD
;
A
#
# COMPACT_ATOMS: atom_id res chain seq x y z
N MET A 1 -28.83 50.73 -63.43
CA MET A 1 -29.63 49.64 -62.83
C MET A 1 -28.87 49.18 -61.60
N ASP A 2 -28.79 49.96 -60.52
CA ASP A 2 -29.85 50.69 -59.78
C ASP A 2 -30.88 49.72 -59.15
N GLU A 3 -31.21 49.82 -57.85
CA GLU A 3 -30.90 50.90 -56.89
C GLU A 3 -30.68 50.38 -55.45
N THR A 4 -29.88 51.09 -54.65
CA THR A 4 -29.60 50.78 -53.23
C THR A 4 -30.00 51.94 -52.32
N ALA A 5 -31.00 51.74 -51.46
CA ALA A 5 -31.51 52.77 -50.57
C ALA A 5 -30.51 53.12 -49.43
N THR A 6 -30.35 54.42 -49.15
CA THR A 6 -29.42 54.98 -48.14
C THR A 6 -30.16 55.91 -47.16
N MET A 7 -29.54 56.19 -46.00
CA MET A 7 -30.09 56.94 -44.86
C MET A 7 -30.38 58.44 -45.17
N PRO A 8 -30.98 59.18 -44.21
CA PRO A 8 -30.12 60.12 -43.47
C PRO A 8 -30.42 60.27 -41.95
N ARG A 9 -29.48 60.93 -41.26
CA ARG A 9 -29.54 61.41 -39.86
C ARG A 9 -29.16 62.91 -39.81
N PRO A 10 -29.80 63.75 -38.98
CA PRO A 10 -29.29 65.09 -38.62
C PRO A 10 -28.65 65.16 -37.21
N THR A 11 -28.11 66.34 -36.86
CA THR A 11 -27.04 66.54 -35.87
C THR A 11 -27.42 67.43 -34.66
N ALA A 12 -26.50 67.57 -33.70
CA ALA A 12 -26.61 68.41 -32.50
C ALA A 12 -25.77 69.70 -32.57
N PRO A 13 -25.88 70.60 -31.57
CA PRO A 13 -24.80 71.47 -31.07
C PRO A 13 -24.50 71.19 -29.57
N SER A 14 -23.23 71.13 -29.11
CA SER A 14 -22.39 72.24 -28.57
C SER A 14 -22.82 72.72 -27.16
N THR A 15 -21.96 73.07 -26.18
CA THR A 15 -20.66 73.80 -26.21
C THR A 15 -19.80 73.57 -24.93
N SER A 16 -18.55 74.07 -24.87
CA SER A 16 -17.57 74.03 -23.74
C SER A 16 -16.81 75.40 -23.62
N PRO A 17 -15.71 75.68 -22.83
CA PRO A 17 -14.68 74.84 -22.19
C PRO A 17 -14.35 75.22 -20.70
N GLY A 18 -13.06 75.25 -20.30
CA GLY A 18 -12.52 75.67 -18.98
C GLY A 18 -12.07 77.15 -18.93
N PRO A 19 -10.99 77.58 -18.19
CA PRO A 19 -9.85 76.78 -17.65
C PRO A 19 -9.26 77.18 -16.24
N ASP A 20 -8.24 76.42 -15.80
CA ASP A 20 -7.00 76.73 -15.03
C ASP A 20 -6.88 77.61 -13.74
N SER A 21 -6.25 76.99 -12.70
CA SER A 21 -5.09 77.44 -11.88
C SER A 21 -5.15 78.43 -10.67
N ILE A 22 -4.61 77.95 -9.52
CA ILE A 22 -3.70 78.64 -8.53
C ILE A 22 -4.36 79.76 -7.64
N THR A 23 -4.17 79.94 -6.30
CA THR A 23 -3.14 79.63 -5.26
C THR A 23 -3.79 79.46 -3.85
N GLN A 24 -3.03 78.93 -2.84
CA GLN A 24 -2.96 79.22 -1.35
C GLN A 24 -4.18 79.78 -0.55
N GLU A 25 -4.33 79.64 0.78
CA GLU A 25 -3.46 79.31 1.95
C GLU A 25 -4.10 78.11 2.73
N GLY A 26 -3.49 77.35 3.66
CA GLY A 26 -2.64 77.68 4.82
C GLY A 26 -3.53 77.85 6.08
N GLU A 27 -3.48 77.03 7.14
CA GLU A 27 -2.67 75.84 7.52
C GLU A 27 -3.61 74.82 8.25
N ALA A 28 -3.38 73.92 9.24
CA ALA A 28 -2.32 73.43 10.16
C ALA A 28 -2.83 72.09 10.79
N SER A 29 -2.06 71.21 11.47
CA SER A 29 -0.70 70.66 11.28
C SER A 29 -0.51 69.40 12.17
N ALA A 30 0.61 68.68 12.05
CA ALA A 30 0.94 67.49 12.87
C ALA A 30 1.77 67.83 14.14
N PRO A 31 2.07 66.85 15.01
CA PRO A 31 3.49 66.44 15.05
C PRO A 31 3.73 64.93 15.24
N SER A 32 4.94 64.50 14.84
CA SER A 32 5.53 63.20 15.20
C SER A 32 7.00 63.38 15.59
N THR A 33 7.33 63.12 16.85
CA THR A 33 8.69 62.74 17.30
C THR A 33 8.60 62.21 18.72
N ASP A 34 9.16 61.03 18.97
CA ASP A 34 10.08 60.89 20.10
C ASP A 34 11.14 59.82 19.81
N LEU A 35 12.31 59.94 20.42
CA LEU A 35 13.53 59.17 20.09
C LEU A 35 14.06 58.42 21.32
N ALA A 36 14.31 57.12 21.19
CA ALA A 36 14.95 56.32 22.23
C ALA A 36 15.95 55.29 21.67
N VAL A 37 17.11 55.82 21.24
CA VAL A 37 18.46 55.23 21.27
C VAL A 37 18.61 53.71 20.98
N ALA A 38 19.27 53.42 19.85
CA ALA A 38 20.26 52.36 19.78
C ALA A 38 21.63 53.00 19.48
N ASN A 39 22.73 52.44 20.03
CA ASN A 39 24.10 52.81 19.63
C ASN A 39 25.06 51.60 19.82
N PRO A 40 26.17 51.50 19.05
CA PRO A 40 26.98 50.29 18.94
C PRO A 40 28.36 50.39 19.64
N ALA A 41 29.22 49.38 19.40
CA ALA A 41 30.53 49.12 20.01
C ALA A 41 30.39 48.59 21.47
N ASP A 42 31.24 47.67 21.95
CA ASP A 42 32.70 47.67 21.79
C ASP A 42 33.35 46.29 21.51
N THR A 43 34.63 46.30 21.13
CA THR A 43 35.44 45.11 20.83
C THR A 43 36.53 44.92 21.88
N SER A 44 36.48 43.84 22.66
CA SER A 44 37.58 43.46 23.54
C SER A 44 37.87 41.95 23.54
N LEU A 45 39.11 41.60 23.18
CA LEU A 45 39.72 40.35 23.62
C LEU A 45 40.15 40.53 25.07
N THR A 46 39.75 39.61 25.96
CA THR A 46 40.45 39.40 27.23
C THR A 46 40.63 37.91 27.45
N THR A 47 41.87 37.44 27.35
CA THR A 47 42.24 36.06 27.68
C THR A 47 42.52 35.91 29.18
N THR A 48 41.75 35.07 29.87
CA THR A 48 42.17 34.52 31.16
C THR A 48 41.72 33.08 31.32
N THR A 49 42.64 32.22 31.74
CA THR A 49 42.45 30.77 31.90
C THR A 49 41.80 30.42 33.25
N LYS A 50 40.98 29.36 33.25
CA LYS A 50 40.80 28.41 34.36
C LYS A 50 40.08 27.14 33.89
N ASP A 51 40.20 26.09 34.71
CA ASP A 51 40.19 24.68 34.25
C ASP A 51 38.82 24.02 33.97
N PRO A 52 38.80 22.87 33.27
CA PRO A 52 37.59 22.36 32.62
C PRO A 52 37.01 21.09 33.25
N THR A 53 35.98 21.22 34.10
CA THR A 53 35.13 20.10 34.52
C THR A 53 33.65 20.48 34.64
N ASP A 54 32.93 20.56 33.52
CA ASP A 54 31.70 19.77 33.38
C ASP A 54 31.19 19.71 31.92
N ALA A 55 30.92 18.50 31.43
CA ALA A 55 30.51 18.27 30.04
C ALA A 55 28.99 18.18 29.92
N GLU A 56 28.29 19.30 30.14
CA GLU A 56 26.83 19.36 29.99
C GLU A 56 26.39 18.92 28.60
N LYS A 57 25.82 17.72 28.51
CA LYS A 57 25.23 17.16 27.29
C LYS A 57 23.99 17.96 26.92
N LYS A 58 24.17 19.01 26.10
CA LYS A 58 23.13 19.88 25.52
C LYS A 58 22.19 19.10 24.60
N THR A 59 21.35 18.29 25.24
CA THR A 59 20.33 17.43 24.62
C THR A 59 19.25 18.34 24.06
N LYS A 60 19.40 18.72 22.78
CA LYS A 60 18.44 19.54 22.05
C LYS A 60 17.08 18.84 22.09
N LYS A 61 16.19 19.30 22.98
CA LYS A 61 14.82 18.78 23.09
C LYS A 61 14.14 18.98 21.73
N ILE A 62 13.99 17.90 20.97
CA ILE A 62 13.27 17.91 19.70
C ILE A 62 11.80 18.18 20.04
N ILE A 63 11.39 19.44 19.93
CA ILE A 63 10.00 19.84 20.07
C ILE A 63 9.26 19.23 18.88
N ARG A 64 8.68 18.03 19.09
CA ARG A 64 7.74 17.43 18.14
C ARG A 64 6.61 18.43 17.92
N ARG A 65 6.66 19.15 16.79
CA ARG A 65 5.58 20.04 16.33
C ARG A 65 4.29 19.22 16.36
N LYS A 66 3.34 19.62 17.21
CA LYS A 66 2.03 18.96 17.29
C LYS A 66 1.42 18.97 15.88
N ARG A 67 0.92 17.82 15.40
CA ARG A 67 0.27 17.75 14.07
C ARG A 67 -0.86 18.78 14.04
N ARG A 68 -0.94 19.57 12.96
CA ARG A 68 -2.01 20.56 12.77
C ARG A 68 -3.37 19.83 12.77
N PRO A 69 -4.46 20.43 13.26
CA PRO A 69 -5.80 19.86 13.07
C PRO A 69 -6.11 19.73 11.57
N ALA A 70 -6.82 18.68 11.17
CA ALA A 70 -7.20 18.49 9.77
C ALA A 70 -8.21 19.55 9.31
N ARG A 71 -8.08 20.02 8.07
CA ARG A 71 -8.93 21.09 7.52
C ARG A 71 -10.28 20.52 7.05
N PRO A 72 -11.43 21.17 7.33
CA PRO A 72 -12.67 20.94 6.57
C PRO A 72 -12.46 21.32 5.11
N GLN A 73 -12.78 20.42 4.18
CA GLN A 73 -12.45 20.62 2.76
C GLN A 73 -13.56 21.34 2.00
N VAL A 74 -14.80 21.00 2.34
CA VAL A 74 -16.04 21.49 1.71
C VAL A 74 -17.04 21.79 2.83
N ASP A 75 -17.78 22.90 2.73
CA ASP A 75 -18.81 23.23 3.70
C ASP A 75 -20.00 22.25 3.62
N PRO A 76 -20.61 21.87 4.75
CA PRO A 76 -21.66 20.83 4.76
C PRO A 76 -22.91 21.20 3.93
N ALA A 77 -23.16 22.49 3.71
CA ALA A 77 -24.27 22.96 2.86
C ALA A 77 -24.04 22.74 1.35
N THR A 78 -22.79 22.53 0.92
CA THR A 78 -22.43 22.26 -0.48
C THR A 78 -22.63 20.78 -0.84
N VAL A 79 -22.68 19.87 0.16
CA VAL A 79 -22.93 18.45 -0.04
C VAL A 79 -24.44 18.20 -0.21
N LYS A 80 -24.97 18.55 -1.39
CA LYS A 80 -26.36 18.30 -1.76
C LYS A 80 -26.54 16.88 -2.30
N SER A 81 -27.65 16.24 -1.93
CA SER A 81 -28.09 14.98 -2.52
C SER A 81 -28.87 15.25 -3.81
N GLU A 82 -28.17 15.67 -4.86
CA GLU A 82 -28.79 15.88 -6.18
C GLU A 82 -29.09 14.51 -6.83
N PRO A 83 -30.28 14.30 -7.41
CA PRO A 83 -30.61 13.04 -8.09
C PRO A 83 -29.64 12.76 -9.25
N PRO A 84 -29.33 11.48 -9.55
CA PRO A 84 -28.44 11.16 -10.67
C PRO A 84 -29.06 11.66 -12.00
N PRO A 85 -28.23 12.19 -12.93
CA PRO A 85 -28.71 12.75 -14.20
C PRO A 85 -29.55 11.73 -14.98
N GLN A 86 -30.50 12.23 -15.77
CA GLN A 86 -31.46 11.38 -16.48
C GLN A 86 -30.81 10.64 -17.65
N THR A 87 -30.20 9.49 -17.38
CA THR A 87 -29.60 8.59 -18.38
C THR A 87 -30.58 7.52 -18.88
N GLY A 88 -31.89 7.72 -18.78
CA GLY A 88 -32.89 6.71 -19.14
C GLY A 88 -34.34 7.14 -18.96
N THR A 89 -35.25 6.23 -19.29
CA THR A 89 -36.70 6.50 -19.37
C THR A 89 -37.42 6.31 -18.05
N ILE A 90 -37.04 5.32 -17.24
CA ILE A 90 -37.72 4.97 -15.97
C ILE A 90 -36.71 5.01 -14.82
N PHE A 91 -36.96 5.83 -13.79
CA PHE A 91 -36.15 5.83 -12.57
C PHE A 91 -36.55 4.67 -11.64
N ASN A 92 -35.63 3.74 -11.42
CA ASN A 92 -35.82 2.62 -10.50
C ASN A 92 -35.43 3.03 -9.08
N ILE A 93 -36.45 3.20 -8.23
CA ILE A 93 -36.36 3.65 -6.83
C ILE A 93 -35.63 2.63 -5.95
N TRP A 94 -35.70 1.33 -6.23
CA TRP A 94 -35.02 0.30 -5.41
C TRP A 94 -33.49 0.32 -5.59
N TYR A 95 -33.01 0.65 -6.79
CA TYR A 95 -31.58 0.69 -7.10
C TYR A 95 -30.99 2.09 -7.22
N ASN A 96 -31.78 3.15 -6.99
CA ASN A 96 -31.49 4.57 -7.24
C ASN A 96 -30.83 4.83 -8.61
N LYS A 97 -31.38 4.24 -9.68
CA LYS A 97 -30.78 4.27 -11.04
C LYS A 97 -31.85 4.42 -12.10
N TRP A 98 -31.53 5.16 -13.16
CA TRP A 98 -32.30 5.13 -14.39
C TRP A 98 -32.16 3.79 -15.11
N SER A 99 -33.24 3.39 -15.78
CA SER A 99 -33.38 2.17 -16.56
C SER A 99 -34.01 2.49 -17.92
N GLY A 100 -33.78 1.65 -18.93
CA GLY A 100 -34.27 1.88 -20.29
C GLY A 100 -33.58 3.06 -21.00
N GLY A 101 -32.30 3.29 -20.75
CA GLY A 101 -31.41 4.14 -21.56
C GLY A 101 -30.19 3.36 -22.05
N ASP A 102 -29.28 4.01 -22.76
CA ASP A 102 -28.05 3.36 -23.23
C ASP A 102 -27.17 2.94 -22.04
N ARG A 103 -26.55 1.77 -22.15
CA ARG A 103 -25.69 1.18 -21.12
C ARG A 103 -24.21 1.54 -21.33
N GLU A 104 -23.82 1.88 -22.55
CA GLU A 104 -22.44 2.25 -22.88
C GLU A 104 -22.14 3.69 -22.47
N ASP A 105 -23.14 4.59 -22.55
CA ASP A 105 -23.06 5.99 -22.09
C ASP A 105 -22.37 6.10 -20.72
N LYS A 106 -22.80 5.29 -19.75
CA LYS A 106 -22.26 5.28 -18.37
C LYS A 106 -20.74 5.09 -18.27
N TYR A 107 -20.11 4.42 -19.25
CA TYR A 107 -18.65 4.26 -19.30
C TYR A 107 -17.95 5.40 -20.05
N LEU A 108 -18.66 6.09 -20.95
CA LEU A 108 -18.17 7.25 -21.71
C LEU A 108 -18.32 8.55 -20.90
N SER A 109 -19.54 8.88 -20.43
CA SER A 109 -19.93 10.07 -19.66
C SER A 109 -19.49 10.03 -18.19
N GLN A 110 -18.20 9.75 -17.96
CA GLN A 110 -17.58 9.94 -16.66
C GLN A 110 -17.25 11.42 -16.45
N GLU A 111 -18.00 12.09 -15.59
CA GLU A 111 -17.75 13.47 -15.19
C GLU A 111 -16.47 13.60 -14.35
N PRO A 112 -15.79 14.77 -14.37
CA PRO A 112 -14.65 15.06 -13.50
C PRO A 112 -15.08 15.17 -12.04
N ALA A 113 -14.18 14.84 -11.12
CA ALA A 113 -14.40 15.04 -9.69
C ALA A 113 -14.48 16.55 -9.35
N PRO A 114 -15.43 16.99 -8.51
CA PRO A 114 -15.62 18.40 -8.16
C PRO A 114 -14.49 18.98 -7.28
N SER A 115 -13.61 18.14 -6.75
CA SER A 115 -12.50 18.54 -5.89
C SER A 115 -11.39 17.48 -5.85
N ARG A 116 -10.15 17.91 -5.61
CA ARG A 116 -8.99 17.07 -5.27
C ARG A 116 -8.46 17.48 -3.89
N CYS A 117 -8.13 16.52 -3.01
CA CYS A 117 -7.52 16.89 -1.73
C CYS A 117 -6.04 17.26 -1.88
N SER A 118 -5.57 18.16 -1.02
CA SER A 118 -4.17 18.57 -0.97
C SER A 118 -3.56 18.11 0.35
N ILE A 119 -2.78 17.03 0.32
CA ILE A 119 -2.22 16.38 1.52
C ILE A 119 -1.48 17.38 2.42
N ALA A 120 -0.70 18.29 1.83
CA ALA A 120 0.07 19.31 2.55
C ALA A 120 -0.79 20.38 3.26
N ARG A 121 -2.07 20.54 2.86
CA ARG A 121 -3.00 21.55 3.39
C ARG A 121 -4.10 20.96 4.26
N ASP A 122 -4.64 19.81 3.86
CA ASP A 122 -5.83 19.21 4.46
C ASP A 122 -5.52 18.12 5.49
N SER A 123 -4.36 17.44 5.37
CA SER A 123 -3.98 16.38 6.31
C SER A 123 -3.65 16.92 7.69
N GLY A 124 -3.97 16.15 8.73
CA GLY A 124 -3.82 16.60 10.10
C GLY A 124 -4.25 15.59 11.13
N TYR A 125 -4.40 16.07 12.36
CA TYR A 125 -5.01 15.36 13.48
C TYR A 125 -6.54 15.42 13.38
N THR A 126 -7.17 14.29 13.71
CA THR A 126 -8.61 14.04 13.69
C THR A 126 -9.07 13.40 15.01
N ARG A 127 -10.39 13.26 15.25
CA ARG A 127 -10.89 12.48 16.40
C ARG A 127 -10.39 11.03 16.35
N ALA A 128 -10.29 10.47 15.15
CA ALA A 128 -9.76 9.13 14.89
C ALA A 128 -8.33 8.89 15.38
N ASP A 129 -7.44 9.89 15.40
CA ASP A 129 -6.06 9.72 15.89
C ASP A 129 -5.98 9.35 17.39
N LYS A 130 -7.09 9.44 18.15
CA LYS A 130 -7.21 8.91 19.52
C LYS A 130 -7.48 7.40 19.57
N VAL A 131 -8.14 6.85 18.57
CA VAL A 131 -8.60 5.45 18.54
C VAL A 131 -7.59 4.60 17.78
N ARG A 132 -7.21 3.46 18.36
CA ARG A 132 -6.29 2.52 17.70
C ARG A 132 -7.08 1.66 16.72
N GLY A 133 -6.57 1.48 15.50
CA GLY A 133 -7.22 0.69 14.45
C GLY A 133 -8.31 1.43 13.65
N SER A 134 -8.46 2.76 13.80
CA SER A 134 -9.33 3.54 12.92
C SER A 134 -8.87 3.50 11.46
N TYR A 135 -9.83 3.53 10.54
CA TYR A 135 -9.61 3.57 9.08
C TYR A 135 -9.44 5.00 8.55
N PHE A 136 -8.97 5.14 7.31
CA PHE A 136 -8.88 6.43 6.62
C PHE A 136 -10.25 6.92 6.14
N CYS A 137 -10.40 8.24 6.00
CA CYS A 137 -11.65 8.82 5.52
C CYS A 137 -11.73 8.77 3.98
N LEU A 138 -12.72 8.08 3.42
CA LEU A 138 -12.95 8.03 1.97
C LEU A 138 -13.23 9.41 1.36
N PHE A 139 -13.99 10.25 2.08
CA PHE A 139 -14.26 11.63 1.65
C PHE A 139 -13.02 12.51 1.70
N PHE A 140 -12.07 12.26 2.61
CA PHE A 140 -10.79 12.98 2.66
C PHE A 140 -9.93 12.69 1.43
N ALA A 141 -9.84 11.41 1.02
CA ALA A 141 -9.15 11.04 -0.22
C ALA A 141 -9.75 11.75 -1.44
N ARG A 142 -11.09 11.85 -1.51
CA ARG A 142 -11.83 12.52 -2.59
C ARG A 142 -11.90 14.06 -2.50
N GLY A 143 -11.32 14.70 -1.48
CA GLY A 143 -11.38 16.16 -1.30
C GLY A 143 -12.71 16.72 -0.77
N LEU A 144 -13.61 15.86 -0.30
CA LEU A 144 -15.01 16.18 0.00
C LEU A 144 -15.39 16.09 1.49
N CYS A 145 -14.43 15.99 2.42
CA CYS A 145 -14.78 15.78 3.84
C CYS A 145 -15.17 17.09 4.56
N PRO A 146 -16.43 17.23 5.05
CA PRO A 146 -16.86 18.43 5.78
C PRO A 146 -16.45 18.41 7.25
N LYS A 147 -16.16 17.23 7.83
CA LYS A 147 -15.84 17.11 9.27
C LYS A 147 -14.45 17.67 9.63
N GLY A 148 -13.47 17.63 8.71
CA GLY A 148 -12.09 18.04 8.99
C GLY A 148 -11.53 17.37 10.26
N HIS A 149 -11.03 18.15 11.21
CA HIS A 149 -10.52 17.66 12.51
C HIS A 149 -11.57 16.92 13.37
N GLU A 150 -12.86 17.11 13.13
CA GLU A 150 -13.95 16.43 13.82
C GLU A 150 -14.21 15.02 13.24
N CYS A 151 -13.46 14.60 12.22
CA CYS A 151 -13.69 13.32 11.56
C CYS A 151 -13.36 12.12 12.47
N ASP A 152 -14.27 11.15 12.45
CA ASP A 152 -14.16 9.86 13.14
C ASP A 152 -13.27 8.85 12.37
N TYR A 153 -12.75 9.28 11.21
CA TYR A 153 -11.80 8.58 10.35
C TYR A 153 -10.53 9.42 10.15
N LEU A 154 -9.40 8.77 9.85
CA LEU A 154 -8.07 9.39 9.78
C LEU A 154 -7.89 10.28 8.53
N HIS A 155 -7.34 11.49 8.72
CA HIS A 155 -6.93 12.41 7.64
C HIS A 155 -5.39 12.47 7.53
N ARG A 156 -4.79 11.37 7.06
CA ARG A 156 -3.37 11.25 6.69
C ARG A 156 -3.21 10.18 5.60
N LEU A 157 -2.01 10.08 5.03
CA LEU A 157 -1.63 8.93 4.20
C LEU A 157 -1.27 7.71 5.08
N PRO A 158 -1.45 6.47 4.58
CA PRO A 158 -1.05 5.26 5.30
C PRO A 158 0.46 5.17 5.57
N GLY A 159 0.82 5.01 6.85
CA GLY A 159 2.20 4.77 7.27
C GLY A 159 2.56 3.29 7.39
N LEU A 160 3.85 2.99 7.59
CA LEU A 160 4.36 1.62 7.86
C LEU A 160 3.80 0.96 9.15
N HIS A 161 3.05 1.70 9.96
CA HIS A 161 2.42 1.23 11.19
C HIS A 161 0.90 1.06 11.06
N ASP A 162 0.32 1.44 9.91
CA ASP A 162 -1.11 1.34 9.63
C ASP A 162 -1.40 0.02 8.91
N LEU A 163 -1.36 -1.09 9.67
CA LEU A 163 -1.67 -2.44 9.18
C LEU A 163 -3.16 -2.75 9.34
N PHE A 164 -3.77 -3.33 8.31
CA PHE A 164 -5.18 -3.72 8.26
C PHE A 164 -5.33 -5.23 8.02
N ASN A 165 -6.51 -5.77 8.32
CA ASN A 165 -6.88 -7.15 8.01
C ASN A 165 -6.91 -7.34 6.47
N PRO A 166 -6.29 -8.40 5.89
CA PRO A 166 -6.35 -8.69 4.46
C PRO A 166 -7.75 -8.71 3.83
N ASN A 167 -8.80 -9.00 4.60
CA ASN A 167 -10.20 -8.99 4.11
C ASN A 167 -10.78 -7.57 3.97
N VAL A 168 -10.11 -6.54 4.51
CA VAL A 168 -10.61 -5.16 4.60
C VAL A 168 -9.69 -4.21 3.84
N ASP A 169 -10.25 -3.09 3.40
CA ASP A 169 -9.60 -1.96 2.74
C ASP A 169 -9.09 -0.93 3.75
N CYS A 170 -8.12 -0.08 3.39
CA CYS A 170 -7.63 0.98 4.28
C CYS A 170 -8.72 2.00 4.69
N PHE A 171 -9.84 2.03 3.96
CA PHE A 171 -11.05 2.82 4.24
C PHE A 171 -12.11 2.09 5.10
N GLY A 172 -11.86 0.85 5.56
CA GLY A 172 -12.82 0.07 6.35
C GLY A 172 -13.96 -0.54 5.53
N ARG A 173 -13.72 -0.80 4.24
CA ARG A 173 -14.65 -1.47 3.31
C ARG A 173 -14.23 -2.92 3.12
N ASP A 174 -15.17 -3.85 2.99
CA ASP A 174 -14.83 -5.26 2.77
C ASP A 174 -14.35 -5.52 1.33
N LYS A 175 -13.26 -6.29 1.21
CA LYS A 175 -12.75 -6.80 -0.07
C LYS A 175 -13.51 -8.07 -0.47
N HIS A 176 -13.65 -8.28 -1.78
CA HIS A 176 -14.45 -9.37 -2.32
C HIS A 176 -13.58 -10.61 -2.58
N SER A 177 -14.17 -11.77 -2.89
CA SER A 177 -13.39 -12.95 -3.32
C SER A 177 -12.63 -12.65 -4.61
N ASP A 178 -13.31 -12.05 -5.58
CA ASP A 178 -12.85 -11.85 -6.94
C ASP A 178 -12.85 -10.37 -7.32
N TYR A 179 -12.14 -10.02 -8.40
CA TYR A 179 -12.24 -8.70 -8.98
C TYR A 179 -13.55 -8.54 -9.75
N ARG A 180 -14.09 -7.33 -9.75
CA ARG A 180 -15.15 -6.97 -10.69
C ARG A 180 -14.58 -6.95 -12.12
N ASP A 181 -15.43 -7.31 -13.08
CA ASP A 181 -15.09 -7.40 -14.52
C ASP A 181 -14.57 -6.06 -15.08
N ASP A 182 -15.02 -4.93 -14.53
CA ASP A 182 -14.51 -3.59 -14.85
C ASP A 182 -13.20 -3.21 -14.13
N MET A 183 -12.57 -4.14 -13.41
CA MET A 183 -11.43 -3.96 -12.49
C MET A 183 -11.59 -2.80 -11.50
N GLY A 184 -12.83 -2.40 -11.21
CA GLY A 184 -13.18 -1.31 -10.30
C GLY A 184 -13.40 -1.77 -8.86
N GLY A 185 -14.01 -0.89 -8.05
CA GLY A 185 -14.37 -1.18 -6.67
C GLY A 185 -13.19 -1.37 -5.71
N VAL A 186 -13.42 -2.13 -4.64
CA VAL A 186 -12.48 -2.28 -3.51
C VAL A 186 -11.30 -3.21 -3.86
N GLY A 187 -11.54 -4.23 -4.68
CA GLY A 187 -10.58 -5.27 -5.03
C GLY A 187 -10.82 -6.59 -4.31
N SER A 188 -9.98 -7.59 -4.61
CA SER A 188 -10.03 -8.93 -4.04
C SER A 188 -9.15 -9.05 -2.78
N PHE A 189 -9.50 -9.97 -1.86
CA PHE A 189 -8.59 -10.42 -0.80
C PHE A 189 -7.69 -11.61 -1.20
N MET A 190 -8.04 -12.37 -2.25
CA MET A 190 -7.28 -13.54 -2.73
C MET A 190 -5.95 -13.16 -3.40
N ARG A 191 -5.84 -11.95 -3.96
CA ARG A 191 -4.64 -11.44 -4.63
C ARG A 191 -4.29 -10.04 -4.10
N GLN A 192 -3.12 -9.90 -3.47
CA GLN A 192 -2.61 -8.61 -3.00
C GLN A 192 -2.14 -7.72 -4.16
N ASN A 193 -3.04 -6.89 -4.69
CA ASN A 193 -2.71 -5.91 -5.72
C ASN A 193 -2.15 -4.61 -5.13
N ARG A 194 -0.91 -4.29 -5.49
CA ARG A 194 -0.24 -2.99 -5.24
C ARG A 194 -0.15 -2.11 -6.49
N THR A 195 -0.69 -2.60 -7.61
CA THR A 195 -0.56 -2.03 -8.95
C THR A 195 -1.88 -1.41 -9.41
N LEU A 196 -1.83 -0.13 -9.77
CA LEU A 196 -2.93 0.60 -10.38
C LEU A 196 -2.73 0.70 -11.89
N TYR A 197 -3.81 0.45 -12.63
CA TYR A 197 -3.98 0.88 -14.02
C TYR A 197 -4.52 2.31 -14.01
N ILE A 198 -3.93 3.17 -14.82
CA ILE A 198 -4.39 4.55 -15.06
C ILE A 198 -4.54 4.67 -16.58
N GLY A 199 -5.73 5.03 -17.05
CA GLY A 199 -6.01 5.28 -18.47
C GLY A 199 -6.81 6.56 -18.69
N ARG A 200 -6.96 6.94 -19.97
CA ARG A 200 -7.43 8.27 -20.41
C ARG A 200 -6.47 9.41 -20.04
N ILE A 201 -5.17 9.11 -20.03
CA ILE A 201 -4.12 10.13 -19.93
C ILE A 201 -3.91 10.74 -21.32
N HIS A 202 -3.89 12.07 -21.42
CA HIS A 202 -3.56 12.78 -22.65
C HIS A 202 -2.11 12.49 -23.07
N VAL A 203 -1.87 12.28 -24.36
CA VAL A 203 -0.54 11.92 -24.85
C VAL A 203 0.31 13.18 -25.07
N SER A 204 1.29 13.37 -24.19
CA SER A 204 2.39 14.33 -24.32
C SER A 204 3.75 13.60 -24.18
N ASP A 205 4.85 14.33 -24.28
CA ASP A 205 6.18 13.76 -24.01
C ASP A 205 6.47 13.69 -22.50
N ASP A 206 5.97 14.66 -21.73
CA ASP A 206 6.24 14.82 -20.28
C ASP A 206 5.39 13.90 -19.36
N ILE A 207 4.58 12.97 -19.92
CA ILE A 207 3.64 12.13 -19.14
C ILE A 207 4.33 11.44 -17.96
N GLU A 208 5.55 10.94 -18.14
CA GLU A 208 6.27 10.23 -17.09
C GLU A 208 6.54 11.11 -15.87
N GLU A 209 6.90 12.38 -16.07
CA GLU A 209 7.07 13.33 -14.97
C GLU A 209 5.73 13.72 -14.36
N ILE A 210 4.70 14.01 -15.16
CA ILE A 210 3.37 14.41 -14.68
C ILE A 210 2.75 13.29 -13.81
N VAL A 211 2.82 12.04 -14.28
CA VAL A 211 2.36 10.87 -13.52
C VAL A 211 3.21 10.66 -12.26
N ALA A 212 4.55 10.76 -12.35
CA ALA A 212 5.40 10.65 -11.17
C ALA A 212 5.10 11.73 -10.12
N ARG A 213 4.99 12.99 -10.54
CA ARG A 213 4.72 14.17 -9.70
C ARG A 213 3.42 14.01 -8.92
N HIS A 214 2.33 13.60 -9.58
CA HIS A 214 1.03 13.47 -8.94
C HIS A 214 0.81 12.15 -8.19
N PHE A 215 1.40 11.03 -8.62
CA PHE A 215 1.22 9.74 -7.92
C PHE A 215 2.19 9.58 -6.73
N ALA A 216 3.37 10.21 -6.75
CA ALA A 216 4.27 10.22 -5.59
C ALA A 216 3.70 10.97 -4.36
N GLU A 217 2.74 11.88 -4.54
CA GLU A 217 2.08 12.57 -3.42
C GLU A 217 1.39 11.58 -2.47
N TRP A 218 0.73 10.53 -3.00
CA TRP A 218 -0.13 9.62 -2.25
C TRP A 218 0.61 8.53 -1.48
N GLY A 219 1.91 8.36 -1.70
CA GLY A 219 2.73 7.38 -1.00
C GLY A 219 3.95 6.95 -1.78
N GLN A 220 4.77 6.10 -1.15
CA GLN A 220 6.00 5.61 -1.77
C GLN A 220 5.70 4.69 -2.96
N VAL A 221 6.00 5.19 -4.15
CA VAL A 221 5.96 4.44 -5.41
C VAL A 221 7.24 3.61 -5.53
N GLU A 222 7.10 2.36 -5.96
CA GLU A 222 8.20 1.43 -6.24
C GLU A 222 8.58 1.45 -7.72
N ARG A 223 7.58 1.50 -8.62
CA ARG A 223 7.80 1.51 -10.07
C ARG A 223 6.66 2.20 -10.81
N ILE A 224 7.00 3.05 -11.77
CA ILE A 224 6.10 3.57 -12.79
C ILE A 224 6.46 2.91 -14.13
N ARG A 225 5.46 2.63 -14.97
CA ARG A 225 5.62 2.23 -16.37
C ARG A 225 4.54 2.95 -17.19
N VAL A 226 4.92 3.98 -17.94
CA VAL A 226 4.01 4.63 -18.90
C VAL A 226 4.04 3.87 -20.23
N LEU A 227 2.98 4.02 -21.01
CA LEU A 227 2.85 3.52 -22.38
C LEU A 227 2.20 4.61 -23.24
N ASN A 228 3.00 5.58 -23.66
CA ASN A 228 2.56 6.82 -24.33
C ASN A 228 1.66 6.53 -25.54
N SER A 229 1.96 5.47 -26.31
CA SER A 229 1.17 5.01 -27.47
C SER A 229 -0.27 4.58 -27.18
N ARG A 230 -0.69 4.52 -25.91
CA ARG A 230 -2.08 4.23 -25.50
C ARG A 230 -2.67 5.21 -24.47
N GLY A 231 -1.92 6.22 -24.01
CA GLY A 231 -2.38 7.09 -22.91
C GLY A 231 -2.66 6.32 -21.61
N VAL A 232 -1.80 5.35 -21.30
CA VAL A 232 -1.93 4.44 -20.14
C VAL A 232 -0.65 4.44 -19.30
N ALA A 233 -0.80 4.39 -17.98
CA ALA A 233 0.29 4.18 -17.03
C ALA A 233 -0.04 3.07 -16.02
N PHE A 234 1.01 2.39 -15.55
CA PHE A 234 0.95 1.42 -14.47
C PHE A 234 1.82 1.91 -13.30
N VAL A 235 1.21 2.17 -12.15
CA VAL A 235 1.91 2.63 -10.92
C VAL A 235 1.88 1.52 -9.88
N THR A 236 3.06 1.13 -9.40
CA THR A 236 3.29 0.10 -8.39
C THR A 236 3.67 0.79 -7.08
N TYR A 237 2.87 0.66 -6.02
CA TYR A 237 3.21 1.16 -4.69
C TYR A 237 3.94 0.11 -3.85
N THR A 238 4.70 0.54 -2.84
CA THR A 238 5.29 -0.38 -1.85
C THR A 238 4.22 -1.04 -0.97
N ASN A 239 3.27 -0.24 -0.47
CA ASN A 239 2.20 -0.66 0.44
C ASN A 239 0.85 -0.80 -0.30
N GLU A 240 0.09 -1.88 0.00
CA GLU A 240 -1.27 -2.08 -0.52
C GLU A 240 -2.19 -0.89 -0.17
N ALA A 241 -2.17 -0.45 1.09
CA ALA A 241 -2.97 0.68 1.58
C ALA A 241 -2.71 1.99 0.81
N ASN A 242 -1.48 2.24 0.34
CA ASN A 242 -1.19 3.42 -0.49
C ASN A 242 -1.81 3.30 -1.87
N SER A 243 -1.83 2.11 -2.48
CA SER A 243 -2.52 1.89 -3.75
C SER A 243 -4.05 2.00 -3.62
N GLN A 244 -4.63 1.49 -2.52
CA GLN A 244 -6.05 1.67 -2.20
C GLN A 244 -6.40 3.15 -2.05
N PHE A 245 -5.61 3.89 -1.27
CA PHE A 245 -5.83 5.32 -1.02
C PHE A 245 -5.67 6.15 -2.31
N ALA A 246 -4.59 5.97 -3.05
CA ALA A 246 -4.33 6.66 -4.31
C ALA A 246 -5.39 6.40 -5.37
N LYS A 247 -5.93 5.17 -5.43
CA LYS A 247 -7.02 4.81 -6.35
C LYS A 247 -8.28 5.64 -6.09
N GLU A 248 -8.73 5.75 -4.84
CA GLU A 248 -9.93 6.54 -4.52
C GLU A 248 -9.68 8.06 -4.60
N ALA A 249 -8.45 8.51 -4.41
CA ALA A 249 -8.09 9.93 -4.52
C ALA A 249 -7.97 10.42 -5.97
N MET A 250 -7.39 9.62 -6.87
CA MET A 250 -7.13 9.98 -8.28
C MET A 250 -8.23 9.55 -9.25
N SER A 251 -9.23 8.76 -8.84
CA SER A 251 -10.37 8.41 -9.69
C SER A 251 -11.16 9.66 -10.08
N HIS A 252 -11.45 9.84 -11.38
CA HIS A 252 -12.14 11.01 -11.94
C HIS A 252 -11.41 12.36 -11.79
N GLN A 253 -10.16 12.36 -11.30
CA GLN A 253 -9.35 13.59 -11.28
C GLN A 253 -8.77 13.89 -12.66
N SER A 254 -8.32 15.14 -12.83
CA SER A 254 -7.40 15.52 -13.90
C SER A 254 -5.94 15.50 -13.45
N LEU A 255 -5.05 15.30 -14.43
CA LEU A 255 -3.67 15.77 -14.39
C LEU A 255 -3.61 17.19 -15.01
N ASP A 256 -2.50 17.57 -15.60
CA ASP A 256 -2.26 18.92 -16.14
C ASP A 256 -3.08 19.28 -17.41
N HIS A 257 -3.91 18.35 -17.94
CA HIS A 257 -4.55 18.46 -19.27
C HIS A 257 -6.10 18.37 -19.26
N ASN A 258 -6.77 18.64 -18.12
CA ASN A 258 -8.25 18.64 -17.99
C ASN A 258 -8.97 17.32 -18.39
N GLU A 259 -8.22 16.23 -18.46
CA GLU A 259 -8.70 14.86 -18.67
C GLU A 259 -9.48 14.30 -17.46
N VAL A 260 -10.30 13.26 -17.69
CA VAL A 260 -10.95 12.50 -16.61
C VAL A 260 -10.28 11.12 -16.49
N LEU A 261 -9.38 11.00 -15.51
CA LEU A 261 -8.61 9.78 -15.27
C LEU A 261 -9.50 8.60 -14.90
N ASN A 262 -9.24 7.46 -15.56
CA ASN A 262 -9.86 6.19 -15.26
C ASN A 262 -8.88 5.28 -14.51
N VAL A 263 -9.03 5.21 -13.19
CA VAL A 263 -8.12 4.48 -12.28
C VAL A 263 -8.74 3.16 -11.82
N ARG A 264 -8.06 2.04 -12.13
CA ARG A 264 -8.52 0.66 -11.91
C ARG A 264 -7.44 -0.19 -11.26
N TRP A 265 -7.82 -1.36 -10.76
CA TRP A 265 -6.87 -2.39 -10.36
C TRP A 265 -6.17 -2.97 -11.58
N ALA A 266 -4.86 -3.18 -11.52
CA ALA A 266 -4.14 -3.80 -12.63
C ALA A 266 -4.37 -5.32 -12.70
N THR A 267 -4.48 -5.83 -13.92
CA THR A 267 -4.34 -7.25 -14.25
C THR A 267 -2.90 -7.72 -14.02
N VAL A 268 -2.59 -8.98 -14.35
CA VAL A 268 -1.19 -9.46 -14.38
C VAL A 268 -0.53 -8.92 -15.66
N ASP A 269 0.73 -8.46 -15.57
CA ASP A 269 1.50 -8.00 -16.74
C ASP A 269 1.67 -9.19 -17.72
N PRO A 270 1.28 -9.10 -19.01
CA PRO A 270 1.37 -10.24 -19.93
C PRO A 270 2.80 -10.74 -20.21
N ASN A 271 3.83 -9.95 -19.86
CA ASN A 271 5.23 -10.34 -20.07
C ASN A 271 5.67 -11.41 -19.05
N PRO A 272 6.09 -12.62 -19.48
CA PRO A 272 6.52 -13.68 -18.56
C PRO A 272 7.75 -13.32 -17.71
N LEU A 273 8.61 -12.40 -18.16
CA LEU A 273 9.72 -11.90 -17.36
C LEU A 273 9.24 -11.00 -16.20
N ALA A 274 8.19 -10.21 -16.43
CA ALA A 274 7.56 -9.41 -15.38
C ALA A 274 6.83 -10.31 -14.38
N GLN A 275 6.10 -11.32 -14.87
CA GLN A 275 5.45 -12.34 -14.03
C GLN A 275 6.45 -13.07 -13.14
N LYS A 276 7.57 -13.55 -13.70
CA LYS A 276 8.62 -14.24 -12.93
C LYS A 276 9.21 -13.34 -11.85
N ARG A 277 9.54 -12.09 -12.17
CA ARG A 277 10.09 -11.12 -11.19
C ARG A 277 9.08 -10.80 -10.08
N ASP A 278 7.82 -10.57 -10.43
CA ASP A 278 6.79 -10.20 -9.46
C ASP A 278 6.40 -11.42 -8.60
N ALA A 279 6.47 -12.64 -9.13
CA ALA A 279 6.36 -13.89 -8.36
C ALA A 279 7.56 -14.09 -7.41
N GLN A 280 8.80 -13.91 -7.88
CA GLN A 280 10.00 -13.97 -7.04
C GLN A 280 9.95 -12.97 -5.87
N ARG A 281 9.39 -11.78 -6.09
CA ARG A 281 9.16 -10.80 -5.01
C ARG A 281 8.10 -11.26 -4.02
N ILE A 282 7.01 -11.88 -4.48
CA ILE A 282 5.99 -12.45 -3.58
C ILE A 282 6.57 -13.61 -2.76
N GLU A 283 7.40 -14.45 -3.37
CA GLU A 283 8.16 -15.52 -2.72
C GLU A 283 9.16 -14.99 -1.69
N GLU A 284 9.92 -13.94 -2.01
CA GLU A 284 10.84 -13.25 -1.08
C GLU A 284 10.09 -12.66 0.12
N GLN A 285 8.96 -11.97 -0.11
CA GLN A 285 8.14 -11.40 0.96
C GLN A 285 7.46 -12.48 1.81
N ALA A 286 7.05 -13.59 1.21
CA ALA A 286 6.57 -14.76 1.94
C ALA A 286 7.69 -15.39 2.79
N ALA A 287 8.91 -15.50 2.25
CA ALA A 287 10.07 -16.00 2.98
C ALA A 287 10.48 -15.08 4.14
N GLU A 288 10.41 -13.75 4.00
CA GLU A 288 10.61 -12.82 5.11
C GLU A 288 9.53 -12.98 6.19
N ALA A 289 8.26 -13.07 5.79
CA ALA A 289 7.15 -13.30 6.72
C ALA A 289 7.28 -14.64 7.47
N VAL A 290 7.70 -15.71 6.78
CA VAL A 290 7.95 -17.03 7.37
C VAL A 290 9.17 -17.00 8.31
N ARG A 291 10.30 -16.40 7.92
CA ARG A 291 11.46 -16.19 8.81
C ARG A 291 11.09 -15.44 10.08
N LYS A 292 10.18 -14.46 9.99
CA LYS A 292 9.68 -13.68 11.12
C LYS A 292 8.67 -14.42 12.01
N ALA A 293 7.99 -15.44 11.46
CA ALA A 293 7.03 -16.28 12.19
C ALA A 293 7.69 -17.53 12.83
N LEU A 294 8.80 -18.00 12.28
CA LEU A 294 9.58 -19.12 12.81
C LEU A 294 10.32 -18.74 14.11
N PRO A 295 10.58 -19.70 15.01
CA PRO A 295 11.41 -19.47 16.20
C PRO A 295 12.82 -18.99 15.82
N ALA A 296 13.32 -17.98 16.53
CA ALA A 296 14.64 -17.39 16.25
C ALA A 296 15.80 -18.41 16.35
N GLU A 297 15.64 -19.46 17.16
CA GLU A 297 16.59 -20.57 17.27
C GLU A 297 16.67 -21.37 15.96
N PHE A 298 15.53 -21.74 15.38
CA PHE A 298 15.45 -22.46 14.11
C PHE A 298 15.94 -21.62 12.92
N VAL A 299 15.70 -20.31 12.95
CA VAL A 299 16.27 -19.38 11.96
C VAL A 299 17.78 -19.27 12.12
N ALA A 300 18.30 -19.19 13.35
CA ALA A 300 19.75 -19.15 13.60
C ALA A 300 20.47 -20.47 13.25
N GLU A 301 19.79 -21.61 13.37
CA GLU A 301 20.27 -22.91 12.88
C GLU A 301 20.35 -22.91 11.33
N LEU A 302 19.26 -22.53 10.64
CA LEU A 302 19.21 -22.41 9.17
C LEU A 302 20.24 -21.42 8.60
N GLU A 303 20.50 -20.30 9.29
CA GLU A 303 21.50 -19.31 8.90
C GLU A 303 22.94 -19.71 9.32
N GLY A 304 23.13 -20.85 9.99
CA GLY A 304 24.43 -21.27 10.55
C GLY A 304 25.00 -20.28 11.58
N ARG A 305 24.14 -19.39 12.10
CA ARG A 305 24.48 -18.26 12.97
C ARG A 305 24.33 -18.58 14.45
N ASP A 306 23.86 -19.78 14.75
CA ASP A 306 23.57 -20.29 16.09
C ASP A 306 24.68 -20.00 17.14
N PRO A 307 24.38 -19.22 18.19
CA PRO A 307 25.31 -18.99 19.28
C PRO A 307 25.59 -20.24 20.13
N GLU A 308 24.70 -21.24 20.17
CA GLU A 308 24.94 -22.52 20.83
C GLU A 308 26.04 -23.30 20.10
N ALA A 309 25.91 -23.55 18.80
CA ALA A 309 26.94 -24.19 17.98
C ALA A 309 28.29 -23.46 18.06
N ARG A 310 28.28 -22.12 18.12
CA ARG A 310 29.50 -21.32 18.31
C ARG A 310 30.13 -21.49 19.71
N LYS A 311 29.32 -21.56 20.78
CA LYS A 311 29.81 -21.88 22.14
C LYS A 311 30.33 -23.31 22.22
N ARG A 312 29.60 -24.29 21.67
CA ARG A 312 29.98 -25.71 21.65
C ARG A 312 31.33 -25.89 20.97
N LYS A 313 31.54 -25.29 19.79
CA LYS A 313 32.85 -25.24 19.12
C LYS A 313 33.96 -24.58 19.96
N LYS A 314 33.66 -23.54 20.75
CA LYS A 314 34.65 -22.91 21.65
C LYS A 314 34.93 -23.74 22.92
N ILE A 315 33.98 -24.54 23.39
CA ILE A 315 34.13 -25.46 24.53
C ILE A 315 34.91 -26.73 24.10
N GLU A 316 34.60 -27.31 22.94
CA GLU A 316 35.42 -28.37 22.33
C GLU A 316 36.86 -27.86 22.06
N GLY A 317 36.97 -26.60 21.63
CA GLY A 317 38.23 -25.90 21.45
C GLY A 317 39.01 -25.64 22.75
N SER A 318 38.38 -25.59 23.93
CA SER A 318 39.09 -25.33 25.19
C SER A 318 39.65 -26.60 25.87
N PHE A 319 39.52 -27.78 25.24
CA PHE A 319 40.10 -29.07 25.70
C PHE A 319 39.75 -29.46 27.16
N GLY A 320 38.72 -28.87 27.76
CA GLY A 320 38.37 -29.06 29.17
C GLY A 320 39.22 -28.29 30.19
N LEU A 321 40.18 -27.45 29.77
CA LEU A 321 40.99 -26.61 30.66
C LEU A 321 40.40 -25.20 30.80
N SER A 322 40.16 -24.77 32.04
CA SER A 322 39.64 -23.44 32.35
C SER A 322 40.69 -22.35 32.07
N GLY A 323 40.49 -21.56 31.02
CA GLY A 323 41.34 -20.40 30.70
C GLY A 323 42.47 -20.67 29.70
N TYR A 324 42.52 -21.85 29.09
CA TYR A 324 43.46 -22.13 27.98
C TYR A 324 42.81 -21.81 26.64
N GLU A 325 43.37 -20.86 25.89
CA GLU A 325 43.02 -20.57 24.49
C GLU A 325 44.13 -21.17 23.60
N PRO A 326 43.85 -22.20 22.78
CA PRO A 326 44.89 -22.89 22.02
C PRO A 326 45.46 -21.99 20.91
N PRO A 327 46.78 -22.10 20.61
CA PRO A 327 47.36 -21.49 19.41
C PRO A 327 46.69 -21.99 18.12
N ASP A 328 46.55 -21.09 17.14
CA ASP A 328 45.81 -21.31 15.89
C ASP A 328 46.19 -22.62 15.17
N GLU A 329 47.48 -22.98 15.13
CA GLU A 329 47.96 -24.22 14.48
C GLU A 329 47.29 -25.49 15.04
N VAL A 330 47.10 -25.54 16.37
CA VAL A 330 46.46 -26.68 17.05
C VAL A 330 44.96 -26.71 16.75
N TRP A 331 44.35 -25.53 16.63
CA TRP A 331 42.94 -25.39 16.27
C TRP A 331 42.67 -25.81 14.81
N TYR A 332 43.52 -25.38 13.87
CA TYR A 332 43.45 -25.78 12.46
C TYR A 332 43.73 -27.28 12.27
N ALA A 333 44.71 -27.86 12.97
CA ALA A 333 45.00 -29.29 12.90
C ALA A 333 43.79 -30.15 13.31
N ARG A 334 43.20 -29.89 14.49
CA ARG A 334 42.01 -30.60 14.97
C ARG A 334 40.77 -30.35 14.11
N THR A 335 40.61 -29.14 13.56
CA THR A 335 39.50 -28.85 12.63
C THR A 335 39.61 -29.73 11.39
N ARG A 336 40.81 -29.89 10.82
CA ARG A 336 41.05 -30.77 9.67
C ARG A 336 40.79 -32.25 9.98
N GLU A 337 41.15 -32.72 11.17
CA GLU A 337 40.85 -34.09 11.62
C GLU A 337 39.34 -34.34 11.74
N LEU A 338 38.58 -33.38 12.29
CA LEU A 338 37.13 -33.47 12.42
C LEU A 338 36.41 -33.40 11.06
N GLU A 339 36.92 -32.62 10.11
CA GLU A 339 36.41 -32.59 8.73
C GLU A 339 36.70 -33.90 8.00
N GLN A 340 37.89 -34.48 8.15
CA GLN A 340 38.23 -35.80 7.60
C GLN A 340 37.39 -36.93 8.23
N GLY A 341 37.13 -36.87 9.53
CA GLY A 341 36.23 -37.81 10.22
C GLY A 341 34.79 -37.72 9.70
N LYS A 342 34.27 -36.50 9.48
CA LYS A 342 32.92 -36.30 8.92
C LYS A 342 32.80 -36.65 7.45
N ALA A 343 33.83 -36.36 6.64
CA ALA A 343 33.87 -36.79 5.25
C ALA A 343 33.79 -38.34 5.14
N THR A 344 34.53 -39.05 5.99
CA THR A 344 34.46 -40.52 6.08
C THR A 344 33.06 -41.04 6.46
N GLN A 345 32.27 -40.28 7.22
CA GLN A 345 30.89 -40.64 7.59
C GLN A 345 29.82 -40.23 6.55
N GLN A 346 30.18 -39.50 5.49
CA GLN A 346 29.25 -39.07 4.43
C GLN A 346 29.43 -39.82 3.10
N ILE A 347 30.35 -40.78 3.03
CA ILE A 347 30.61 -41.61 1.84
C ILE A 347 30.07 -43.04 2.07
N GLU A 348 28.76 -43.16 2.29
CA GLU A 348 28.07 -44.44 2.11
C GLU A 348 26.59 -44.24 1.70
N PRO A 349 26.31 -43.86 0.44
CA PRO A 349 24.98 -44.06 -0.12
C PRO A 349 24.70 -45.57 -0.25
N PRO A 350 23.51 -46.07 0.11
CA PRO A 350 23.21 -47.49 -0.03
C PRO A 350 23.25 -47.90 -1.51
N ALA A 351 24.08 -48.89 -1.83
CA ALA A 351 24.34 -49.29 -3.20
C ALA A 351 23.15 -50.06 -3.80
N GLU A 352 22.31 -49.36 -4.56
CA GLU A 352 21.35 -50.00 -5.46
C GLU A 352 22.10 -50.81 -6.53
N GLY A 353 22.08 -52.13 -6.37
CA GLY A 353 22.80 -53.06 -7.24
C GLY A 353 22.27 -53.02 -8.67
N ARG A 354 22.99 -52.36 -9.57
CA ARG A 354 22.72 -52.39 -11.02
C ARG A 354 23.07 -53.76 -11.60
N LEU A 355 22.13 -54.69 -11.53
CA LEU A 355 22.12 -55.86 -12.39
C LEU A 355 21.96 -55.42 -13.84
N ILE A 356 22.99 -55.68 -14.64
CA ILE A 356 22.91 -55.77 -16.10
C ILE A 356 22.97 -57.26 -16.41
N GLU A 357 21.91 -57.79 -17.01
CA GLU A 357 21.84 -59.16 -17.50
C GLU A 357 21.18 -59.13 -18.89
N ASP A 358 21.68 -59.96 -19.80
CA ASP A 358 21.39 -59.85 -21.23
C ASP A 358 19.97 -60.28 -21.62
N VAL A 359 19.44 -59.68 -22.69
CA VAL A 359 18.12 -60.00 -23.24
C VAL A 359 18.23 -61.01 -24.39
N PRO A 360 17.71 -62.23 -24.22
CA PRO A 360 16.99 -62.96 -25.25
C PRO A 360 15.47 -62.77 -25.07
N ALA A 361 14.74 -62.70 -26.18
CA ALA A 361 13.30 -62.43 -26.16
C ALA A 361 12.45 -63.71 -26.19
N GLU A 362 11.50 -63.85 -25.27
CA GLU A 362 10.32 -64.72 -25.43
C GLU A 362 9.13 -64.21 -24.58
N VAL A 363 7.92 -64.65 -24.93
CA VAL A 363 6.62 -64.13 -24.44
C VAL A 363 5.69 -65.34 -24.26
N PRO A 364 5.08 -65.60 -23.07
CA PRO A 364 3.74 -65.05 -22.82
C PRO A 364 3.25 -64.85 -21.35
N GLN A 365 2.29 -63.91 -21.24
CA GLN A 365 1.06 -63.91 -20.41
C GLN A 365 1.04 -64.47 -18.96
N GLN A 366 0.61 -63.60 -18.02
CA GLN A 366 -0.45 -63.74 -16.98
C GLN A 366 -0.08 -62.91 -15.72
N GLN A 367 -0.96 -62.45 -14.82
CA GLN A 367 -2.38 -62.03 -14.85
C GLN A 367 -2.69 -61.43 -13.45
N ALA A 368 -3.66 -60.50 -13.33
CA ALA A 368 -4.14 -59.90 -12.05
C ALA A 368 -3.11 -58.98 -11.30
N THR A 369 -3.49 -58.01 -10.46
CA THR A 369 -4.82 -57.42 -10.17
C THR A 369 -4.68 -55.92 -9.85
N SER A 370 -5.68 -55.11 -10.19
CA SER A 370 -5.71 -53.68 -9.88
C SER A 370 -6.13 -53.40 -8.43
N GLY A 371 -5.30 -52.66 -7.68
CA GLY A 371 -5.62 -52.16 -6.33
C GLY A 371 -5.11 -50.73 -6.15
N GLY A 372 -5.89 -49.74 -6.62
CA GLY A 372 -5.49 -48.32 -6.64
C GLY A 372 -5.50 -47.63 -5.28
N GLY A 373 -4.48 -47.86 -4.46
CA GLY A 373 -4.20 -47.09 -3.24
C GLY A 373 -3.22 -45.95 -3.50
N ILE A 374 -3.51 -44.76 -2.98
CA ILE A 374 -2.71 -43.52 -3.20
C ILE A 374 -1.38 -43.56 -2.40
N LEU A 375 -1.20 -44.54 -1.51
CA LEU A 375 -0.09 -44.62 -0.56
C LEU A 375 0.74 -45.89 -0.76
N SER A 376 2.02 -45.74 -1.08
CA SER A 376 2.97 -46.86 -1.24
C SER A 376 3.16 -47.63 0.07
N GLY A 377 3.37 -48.94 -0.01
CA GLY A 377 3.41 -49.83 1.18
C GLY A 377 4.40 -49.42 2.28
N SER A 378 5.52 -48.78 1.92
CA SER A 378 6.49 -48.19 2.85
C SER A 378 5.86 -47.17 3.82
N THR A 379 4.87 -46.40 3.37
CA THR A 379 4.18 -45.40 4.20
C THR A 379 3.24 -46.05 5.23
N LEU A 380 2.61 -47.16 4.88
CA LEU A 380 1.78 -47.94 5.81
C LEU A 380 2.64 -48.63 6.89
N SER A 381 3.82 -49.15 6.52
CA SER A 381 4.78 -49.68 7.49
C SER A 381 5.26 -48.61 8.49
N ALA A 382 5.50 -47.37 8.02
CA ALA A 382 5.88 -46.26 8.90
C ALA A 382 4.76 -45.85 9.87
N LEU A 383 3.50 -45.85 9.41
CA LEU A 383 2.33 -45.50 10.24
C LEU A 383 2.09 -46.52 11.37
N ASN A 384 2.25 -47.83 11.11
CA ASN A 384 2.10 -48.86 12.14
C ASN A 384 3.07 -48.67 13.32
N GLY A 385 4.28 -48.13 13.07
CA GLY A 385 5.28 -47.86 14.10
C GLY A 385 4.89 -46.81 15.15
N PHE A 386 3.89 -45.96 14.88
CA PHE A 386 3.46 -44.90 15.79
C PHE A 386 2.36 -45.33 16.79
N THR A 387 1.89 -46.56 16.73
CA THR A 387 0.71 -47.05 17.50
C THR A 387 0.93 -47.22 19.01
N GLY A 388 2.15 -46.96 19.53
CA GLY A 388 2.49 -47.08 20.95
C GLY A 388 2.30 -45.81 21.81
N GLY A 389 1.94 -44.66 21.23
CA GLY A 389 1.85 -43.37 21.94
C GLY A 389 0.47 -43.11 22.58
N SER A 390 0.37 -43.14 23.91
CA SER A 390 -0.89 -42.90 24.63
C SER A 390 -1.29 -41.41 24.63
N PHE A 391 -2.23 -41.03 23.76
CA PHE A 391 -2.91 -39.74 23.78
C PHE A 391 -4.27 -39.83 24.47
N THR A 392 -4.38 -39.32 25.70
CA THR A 392 -5.62 -39.38 26.49
C THR A 392 -6.61 -38.27 26.12
N THR A 393 -7.38 -38.45 25.06
CA THR A 393 -8.55 -37.60 24.78
C THR A 393 -9.74 -38.00 25.65
N LYS A 394 -10.25 -37.09 26.50
CA LYS A 394 -11.49 -37.33 27.26
C LYS A 394 -12.69 -37.39 26.32
N PRO A 395 -13.57 -38.41 26.40
CA PRO A 395 -14.83 -38.41 25.65
C PRO A 395 -15.80 -37.37 26.22
N SER A 396 -16.36 -36.53 25.36
CA SER A 396 -17.50 -35.66 25.67
C SER A 396 -18.81 -36.44 25.57
N ALA A 397 -19.77 -36.15 26.45
CA ALA A 397 -21.07 -36.82 26.47
C ALA A 397 -21.89 -36.56 25.18
N PRO A 398 -22.74 -37.51 24.75
CA PRO A 398 -23.59 -37.33 23.57
C PRO A 398 -24.70 -36.32 23.84
N VAL A 399 -24.87 -35.35 22.92
CA VAL A 399 -26.01 -34.43 22.92
C VAL A 399 -27.15 -35.05 22.11
N SER A 400 -28.37 -35.01 22.66
CA SER A 400 -29.56 -35.58 22.05
C SER A 400 -29.97 -34.85 20.76
N SER A 401 -30.18 -35.59 19.68
CA SER A 401 -30.78 -35.08 18.44
C SER A 401 -32.25 -34.69 18.66
N GLY A 402 -32.56 -33.39 18.56
CA GLY A 402 -33.94 -32.90 18.48
C GLY A 402 -34.61 -33.30 17.15
N PRO A 403 -35.95 -33.36 17.09
CA PRO A 403 -36.66 -33.81 15.90
C PRO A 403 -36.55 -32.80 14.75
N LEU A 404 -36.37 -33.33 13.53
CA LEU A 404 -36.44 -32.54 12.30
C LEU A 404 -37.88 -32.10 12.05
N VAL A 405 -38.10 -30.80 11.90
CA VAL A 405 -39.36 -30.26 11.39
C VAL A 405 -39.40 -30.50 9.88
N ALA A 406 -40.20 -31.47 9.45
CA ALA A 406 -40.64 -31.52 8.06
C ALA A 406 -41.57 -30.33 7.81
N TYR A 407 -41.24 -29.50 6.83
CA TYR A 407 -42.16 -28.47 6.36
C TYR A 407 -42.97 -29.05 5.22
N ASP A 408 -44.29 -29.10 5.39
CA ASP A 408 -45.18 -29.73 4.42
C ASP A 408 -45.33 -28.86 3.17
N SER A 409 -45.54 -29.50 2.02
CA SER A 409 -45.65 -28.82 0.72
C SER A 409 -47.11 -28.66 0.33
N ASP A 410 -47.76 -27.63 0.88
CA ASP A 410 -49.16 -27.33 0.58
C ASP A 410 -49.35 -26.91 -0.89
N ASP A 411 -50.41 -27.42 -1.51
CA ASP A 411 -50.65 -27.40 -2.97
C ASP A 411 -52.17 -27.32 -3.22
N SER A 412 -52.73 -26.11 -3.17
CA SER A 412 -54.09 -25.75 -3.64
C SER A 412 -54.31 -24.23 -3.75
N ASP A 413 -54.99 -23.85 -4.85
CA ASP A 413 -55.54 -22.54 -5.28
C ASP A 413 -54.66 -21.57 -6.10
#